data_AF-A0A2I4GKV5-F1
#
_entry.id   AF-A0A2I4GKV5-F1
#
_cell.length_a   1.000
_cell.length_b   1.000
_cell.length_c   1.000
_cell.angle_alpha   90.00
_cell.angle_beta   90.00
_cell.angle_gamma   90.00
#
_symmetry.space_group_name_H-M   'P 1'
#
loop_
_entity.id
_entity.type
_entity.pdbx_description
1 polymer ?
#
loop_
_entity_poly.entity_id
_entity_poly.type
_entity_poly.pdbx_seq_one_letter_code
_entity_poly.pdbx_strand_id
1 'polypeptide(L)'
;MRALQSRLSCPLNLQCGHFFHPRALSLKPRIPVLLPPTQYPPLQNSILSRVPCRPTSSFSFGSLIKASMASSATPDTDAETATKPFSVLFVCLGNICRSPAAEGVFTDLVKKRGLDSKFNIDSAGTINYHEGNQADPRMRAASKRRGVEITSISRPIRPSDFRDFDLILAMDRQNREDILEAFNRWKFRETLPADAHKKVKLMCSYCKEHDETEVPDPYYGGPQGFEKVLDLLEDACGSLLDSILAENKQIEDS
;
A
#
# COMPACT_ATOMS: atom_id res chain seq x y z
N MET A 1 -26.56 -75.56 8.79
CA MET A 1 -27.16 -76.14 7.55
C MET A 1 -26.07 -76.23 6.48
N ARG A 2 -26.07 -77.29 5.67
CA ARG A 2 -25.04 -77.55 4.64
C ARG A 2 -25.49 -77.10 3.25
N ALA A 3 -24.49 -76.81 2.41
CA ALA A 3 -24.38 -76.86 0.95
C ALA A 3 -25.56 -77.35 0.07
N LEU A 4 -25.60 -76.82 -1.17
CA LEU A 4 -25.60 -77.49 -2.49
C LEU A 4 -25.64 -76.35 -3.57
N GLN A 5 -24.77 -76.29 -4.59
CA GLN A 5 -24.83 -76.97 -5.89
C GLN A 5 -26.15 -76.74 -6.67
N SER A 6 -26.21 -76.53 -8.01
CA SER A 6 -25.16 -76.30 -9.04
C SER A 6 -25.80 -76.08 -10.45
N ARG A 7 -24.96 -75.67 -11.43
CA ARG A 7 -24.97 -76.09 -12.87
C ARG A 7 -26.01 -75.54 -13.87
N LEU A 8 -25.46 -75.28 -15.08
CA LEU A 8 -26.05 -75.10 -16.44
C LEU A 8 -26.69 -73.71 -16.73
N SER A 9 -26.65 -73.13 -17.95
CA SER A 9 -25.97 -73.52 -19.21
C SER A 9 -25.67 -72.34 -20.18
N CYS A 10 -24.98 -72.63 -21.29
CA CYS A 10 -24.85 -71.81 -22.53
C CYS A 10 -26.06 -72.07 -23.50
N PRO A 11 -26.24 -71.39 -24.66
CA PRO A 11 -25.25 -70.66 -25.48
C PRO A 11 -25.71 -69.40 -26.29
N LEU A 12 -24.75 -68.82 -27.04
CA LEU A 12 -24.85 -68.19 -28.38
C LEU A 12 -26.03 -67.26 -28.73
N ASN A 13 -25.73 -66.00 -29.08
CA ASN A 13 -25.84 -65.59 -30.49
C ASN A 13 -25.13 -64.27 -30.88
N LEU A 14 -24.81 -64.19 -32.18
CA LEU A 14 -24.31 -63.05 -32.95
C LEU A 14 -25.13 -61.75 -32.77
N GLN A 15 -24.46 -60.61 -32.78
CA GLN A 15 -24.71 -59.57 -33.81
C GLN A 15 -23.61 -58.50 -33.87
N CYS A 16 -23.06 -58.27 -35.08
CA CYS A 16 -22.27 -57.07 -35.37
C CYS A 16 -23.20 -55.86 -35.47
N GLY A 17 -23.02 -54.87 -34.59
CA GLY A 17 -23.66 -53.56 -34.69
C GLY A 17 -22.68 -52.52 -35.20
N HIS A 18 -22.97 -51.90 -36.34
CA HIS A 18 -22.17 -50.78 -36.85
C HIS A 18 -22.22 -49.58 -35.90
N PHE A 19 -21.06 -49.08 -35.47
CA PHE A 19 -20.94 -47.81 -34.76
C PHE A 19 -21.27 -46.64 -35.70
N PHE A 20 -22.52 -46.18 -35.69
CA PHE A 20 -22.88 -44.84 -36.18
C PHE A 20 -22.88 -43.86 -35.00
N HIS A 21 -21.90 -42.96 -34.99
CA HIS A 21 -21.82 -41.86 -34.05
C HIS A 21 -22.69 -40.68 -34.54
N PRO A 22 -23.76 -40.27 -33.83
CA PRO A 22 -24.41 -39.00 -34.13
C PRO A 22 -23.52 -37.86 -33.61
N ARG A 23 -23.09 -36.96 -34.50
CA ARG A 23 -22.40 -35.72 -34.11
C ARG A 23 -23.35 -34.84 -33.29
N ALA A 24 -23.15 -34.78 -31.97
CA ALA A 24 -23.79 -33.79 -31.13
C ALA A 24 -23.26 -32.38 -31.46
N LEU A 25 -24.11 -31.52 -32.01
CA LEU A 25 -23.82 -30.10 -32.22
C LEU A 25 -23.82 -29.38 -30.86
N SER A 26 -22.62 -29.22 -30.29
CA SER A 26 -22.44 -28.45 -29.06
C SER A 26 -22.60 -26.94 -29.34
N LEU A 27 -23.79 -26.41 -29.06
CA LEU A 27 -24.04 -24.98 -29.00
C LEU A 27 -23.36 -24.40 -27.75
N LYS A 28 -22.15 -23.86 -27.90
CA LYS A 28 -21.48 -23.09 -26.85
C LYS A 28 -22.27 -21.79 -26.58
N PRO A 29 -22.63 -21.46 -25.33
CA PRO A 29 -23.21 -20.16 -25.02
C PRO A 29 -22.17 -19.06 -25.28
N ARG A 30 -22.58 -17.99 -25.96
CA ARG A 30 -21.75 -16.78 -26.11
C ARG A 30 -21.67 -16.06 -24.76
N ILE A 31 -20.53 -16.14 -24.10
CA ILE A 31 -20.19 -15.27 -22.98
C ILE A 31 -20.06 -13.84 -23.52
N PRO A 32 -20.79 -12.84 -22.99
CA PRO A 32 -20.57 -11.46 -23.37
C PRO A 32 -19.24 -10.98 -22.79
N VAL A 33 -18.35 -10.48 -23.65
CA VAL A 33 -17.09 -9.86 -23.23
C VAL A 33 -17.43 -8.54 -22.55
N LEU A 34 -17.35 -8.51 -21.21
CA LEU A 34 -17.51 -7.29 -20.44
C LEU A 34 -16.23 -6.47 -20.57
N LEU A 35 -16.26 -5.45 -21.44
CA LEU A 35 -15.19 -4.45 -21.55
C LEU A 35 -15.11 -3.66 -20.23
N PRO A 36 -13.91 -3.35 -19.71
CA PRO A 36 -13.78 -2.51 -18.53
C PRO A 36 -14.25 -1.08 -18.85
N PRO A 37 -14.90 -0.37 -17.90
CA PRO A 37 -15.34 1.00 -18.11
C PRO A 37 -14.15 1.96 -18.18
N THR A 38 -13.64 2.19 -19.39
CA THR A 38 -12.63 3.20 -19.69
C THR A 38 -13.24 4.59 -19.75
N GLN A 39 -13.53 5.20 -18.58
CA GLN A 39 -13.70 6.65 -18.42
C GLN A 39 -13.82 7.04 -16.93
N TYR A 40 -12.72 7.48 -16.33
CA TYR A 40 -12.80 8.42 -15.21
C TYR A 40 -13.06 9.83 -15.79
N PRO A 41 -13.98 10.63 -15.23
CA PRO A 41 -14.21 11.98 -15.70
C PRO A 41 -12.97 12.86 -15.43
N PRO A 42 -12.57 13.74 -16.36
CA PRO A 42 -11.40 14.60 -16.17
C PRO A 42 -11.67 15.67 -15.10
N LEU A 43 -10.73 15.82 -14.17
CA LEU A 43 -10.73 16.93 -13.21
C LEU A 43 -10.35 18.23 -13.93
N GLN A 44 -11.18 19.26 -13.82
CA GLN A 44 -10.92 20.57 -14.41
C GLN A 44 -9.94 21.36 -13.53
N ASN A 45 -8.70 21.53 -14.01
CA ASN A 45 -7.73 22.43 -13.37
C ASN A 45 -8.03 23.89 -13.74
N SER A 46 -8.31 24.72 -12.73
CA SER A 46 -8.30 26.17 -12.88
C SER A 46 -6.88 26.72 -12.83
N ILE A 47 -6.61 27.70 -13.69
CA ILE A 47 -5.26 28.23 -13.94
C ILE A 47 -4.89 29.24 -12.84
N LEU A 48 -3.75 29.01 -12.17
CA LEU A 48 -3.11 30.02 -11.31
C LEU A 48 -1.86 30.59 -11.98
N SER A 49 -1.77 31.91 -11.97
CA SER A 49 -0.78 32.72 -12.69
C SER A 49 0.58 32.73 -12.00
N ARG A 50 1.65 32.74 -12.81
CA ARG A 50 3.04 32.84 -12.34
C ARG A 50 3.37 34.24 -11.84
N VAL A 51 4.04 34.34 -10.69
CA VAL A 51 4.72 35.56 -10.22
C VAL A 51 6.24 35.32 -10.29
N PRO A 52 7.05 36.24 -10.86
CA PRO A 52 8.50 36.07 -10.93
C PRO A 52 9.23 36.71 -9.75
N CYS A 53 10.08 35.95 -9.06
CA CYS A 53 11.06 36.49 -8.10
C CYS A 53 12.34 36.95 -8.82
N ARG A 54 12.94 38.04 -8.33
CA ARG A 54 14.20 38.62 -8.83
C ARG A 54 15.27 38.61 -7.72
N PRO A 55 16.53 38.23 -7.99
CA PRO A 55 17.56 38.12 -6.95
C PRO A 55 18.59 39.25 -6.95
N THR A 56 18.98 39.71 -5.76
CA THR A 56 20.20 40.47 -5.39
C THR A 56 20.29 40.46 -3.85
N SER A 57 21.45 40.47 -3.17
CA SER A 57 22.85 40.49 -3.60
C SER A 57 23.76 39.97 -2.48
N SER A 58 24.93 39.46 -2.85
CA SER A 58 26.03 39.13 -1.95
C SER A 58 26.55 40.33 -1.15
N PHE A 59 26.94 40.12 0.11
CA PHE A 59 28.00 40.90 0.76
C PHE A 59 28.98 39.97 1.50
N SER A 60 30.26 40.27 1.32
CA SER A 60 31.40 39.64 1.97
C SER A 60 32.11 40.68 2.84
N PHE A 61 32.82 40.23 3.87
CA PHE A 61 34.13 40.71 4.37
C PHE A 61 34.26 40.49 5.88
N GLY A 62 35.49 40.20 6.34
CA GLY A 62 35.89 40.34 7.75
C GLY A 62 36.49 39.10 8.38
N SER A 63 37.77 38.83 8.11
CA SER A 63 38.58 37.93 8.95
C SER A 63 39.31 38.75 10.01
N LEU A 64 39.37 38.28 11.26
CA LEU A 64 40.38 38.75 12.22
C LEU A 64 40.75 37.67 13.24
N ILE A 65 42.04 37.59 13.55
CA ILE A 65 42.69 36.56 14.36
C ILE A 65 42.74 36.97 15.84
N LYS A 66 42.40 36.04 16.76
CA LYS A 66 43.22 35.81 17.97
C LYS A 66 42.93 34.46 18.64
N ALA A 67 43.99 33.79 19.07
CA ALA A 67 43.94 32.56 19.87
C ALA A 67 44.14 32.87 21.35
N SER A 68 43.58 32.04 22.24
CA SER A 68 44.28 31.62 23.48
C SER A 68 43.56 30.49 24.24
N MET A 69 44.37 29.77 25.03
CA MET A 69 44.04 28.85 26.13
C MET A 69 43.24 27.57 25.81
N ALA A 70 43.94 26.45 26.01
CA ALA A 70 43.31 25.16 26.24
C ALA A 70 42.65 25.14 27.63
N SER A 71 41.47 24.51 27.72
CA SER A 71 40.98 23.94 28.96
C SER A 71 40.64 22.48 28.69
N SER A 72 41.21 21.57 29.48
CA SER A 72 40.87 20.16 29.48
C SER A 72 39.44 19.97 29.97
N ALA A 73 38.52 19.69 29.06
CA ALA A 73 37.23 19.08 29.36
C ALA A 73 37.20 17.71 28.68
N THR A 74 36.73 16.70 29.41
CA THR A 74 36.50 15.36 28.87
C THR A 74 35.49 15.43 27.74
N PRO A 75 35.72 14.74 26.60
CA PRO A 75 34.63 14.39 25.71
C PRO A 75 33.90 13.20 26.35
N ASP A 76 33.13 13.47 27.41
CA ASP A 76 31.98 12.66 27.76
C ASP A 76 30.92 12.91 26.68
N THR A 77 31.24 12.48 25.47
CA THR A 77 30.35 12.47 24.33
C THR A 77 29.49 11.25 24.49
N ASP A 78 28.47 11.39 25.34
CA ASP A 78 27.22 10.68 25.15
C ASP A 78 26.72 11.06 23.76
N ALA A 79 27.13 10.25 22.78
CA ALA A 79 26.67 10.34 21.42
C ALA A 79 25.21 9.87 21.43
N GLU A 80 24.33 10.81 21.80
CA GLU A 80 22.88 10.69 21.74
C GLU A 80 22.54 10.07 20.38
N THR A 81 22.25 8.78 20.41
CA THR A 81 22.22 7.95 19.22
C THR A 81 20.88 8.21 18.57
N ALA A 82 20.82 9.29 17.77
CA ALA A 82 19.59 9.79 17.17
C ALA A 82 18.91 8.69 16.34
N THR A 83 17.95 8.00 16.97
CA THR A 83 17.24 6.87 16.39
C THR A 83 16.54 7.30 15.11
N LYS A 84 16.85 6.64 13.99
CA LYS A 84 16.20 6.88 12.69
C LYS A 84 14.67 6.80 12.86
N PRO A 85 13.89 7.78 12.36
CA PRO A 85 12.44 7.69 12.35
C PRO A 85 11.93 6.41 11.66
N PHE A 86 10.99 5.71 12.30
CA PHE A 86 10.38 4.50 11.76
C PHE A 86 9.54 4.85 10.54
N SER A 87 9.88 4.26 9.40
CA SER A 87 9.37 4.69 8.09
C SER A 87 8.26 3.77 7.58
N VAL A 88 7.05 4.29 7.39
CA VAL A 88 5.86 3.55 6.92
C VAL A 88 5.38 4.09 5.57
N LEU A 89 5.22 3.19 4.59
CA LEU A 89 4.69 3.51 3.26
C LEU A 89 3.34 2.83 3.01
N PHE A 90 2.30 3.60 2.72
CA PHE A 90 0.99 3.09 2.32
C PHE A 90 0.89 2.99 0.80
N VAL A 91 0.45 1.85 0.25
CA VAL A 91 0.43 1.63 -1.20
C VAL A 91 -0.92 1.14 -1.68
N CYS A 92 -1.50 1.84 -2.66
CA CYS A 92 -2.67 1.37 -3.40
C CYS A 92 -2.41 1.41 -4.91
N LEU A 93 -3.40 1.12 -5.76
CA LEU A 93 -3.24 1.20 -7.22
C LEU A 93 -2.78 2.60 -7.68
N GLY A 94 -3.67 3.60 -7.57
CA GLY A 94 -3.48 4.92 -8.19
C GLY A 94 -3.01 6.05 -7.26
N ASN A 95 -2.75 5.79 -5.98
CA ASN A 95 -2.31 6.78 -4.97
C ASN A 95 -3.10 8.09 -4.90
N ILE A 96 -4.40 8.04 -5.18
CA ILE A 96 -5.33 9.18 -5.04
C ILE A 96 -6.43 8.94 -4.02
N CYS A 97 -6.58 7.74 -3.43
CA CYS A 97 -7.74 7.46 -2.58
C CYS A 97 -7.38 6.69 -1.32
N ARG A 98 -7.22 5.36 -1.42
CA ARG A 98 -6.98 4.48 -0.26
C ARG A 98 -5.65 4.76 0.46
N SER A 99 -4.51 4.82 -0.24
CA SER A 99 -3.22 5.07 0.42
C SER A 99 -3.03 6.49 0.96
N PRO A 100 -3.49 7.58 0.29
CA PRO A 100 -3.52 8.92 0.91
C PRO A 100 -4.40 9.01 2.16
N ALA A 101 -5.52 8.28 2.21
CA ALA A 101 -6.35 8.20 3.41
C ALA A 101 -5.63 7.49 4.56
N ALA A 102 -4.93 6.39 4.27
CA ALA A 102 -4.15 5.66 5.27
C ALA A 102 -2.99 6.52 5.83
N GLU A 103 -2.27 7.23 4.96
CA GLU A 103 -1.24 8.21 5.33
C GLU A 103 -1.80 9.29 6.27
N GLY A 104 -2.94 9.90 5.91
CA GLY A 104 -3.60 10.92 6.72
C GLY A 104 -4.04 10.40 8.09
N VAL A 105 -4.74 9.26 8.13
CA VAL A 105 -5.23 8.64 9.38
C VAL A 105 -4.07 8.24 10.29
N PHE A 106 -3.03 7.59 9.77
CA PHE A 106 -1.87 7.19 10.56
C PHE A 106 -1.07 8.40 11.06
N THR A 107 -0.89 9.43 10.24
CA THR A 107 -0.22 10.69 10.62
C THR A 107 -0.97 11.41 11.74
N ASP A 108 -2.30 11.48 11.67
CA ASP A 108 -3.13 12.07 12.72
C ASP A 108 -3.03 11.29 14.04
N LEU A 109 -3.05 9.95 13.99
CA LEU A 109 -2.86 9.09 15.18
C LEU A 109 -1.46 9.27 15.81
N VAL A 110 -0.40 9.28 14.99
CA VAL A 110 0.98 9.54 15.44
C VAL A 110 1.12 10.91 16.11
N LYS A 111 0.53 11.96 15.51
CA LYS A 111 0.51 13.32 16.07
C LYS A 111 -0.28 13.40 17.37
N LYS A 112 -1.44 12.75 17.47
CA LYS A 112 -2.24 12.67 18.70
C LYS A 112 -1.50 11.98 19.85
N ARG A 113 -0.54 11.10 19.57
CA ARG A 113 0.37 10.49 20.57
C ARG A 113 1.67 11.27 20.80
N GLY A 114 1.90 12.38 20.10
CA GLY A 114 3.12 13.19 20.23
C GLY A 114 4.37 12.60 19.56
N LEU A 115 4.21 11.62 18.68
CA LEU A 115 5.30 10.82 18.11
C LEU A 115 5.78 11.30 16.72
N ASP A 116 5.37 12.49 16.28
CA ASP A 116 5.58 12.99 14.90
C ASP A 116 7.05 12.98 14.45
N SER A 117 7.99 13.28 15.36
CA SER A 117 9.44 13.24 15.08
C SER A 117 10.04 11.83 15.02
N LYS A 118 9.31 10.81 15.48
CA LYS A 118 9.77 9.41 15.51
C LYS A 118 9.32 8.61 14.29
N PHE A 119 8.48 9.18 13.43
CA PHE A 119 7.93 8.51 12.25
C PHE A 119 8.25 9.27 10.96
N ASN A 120 8.36 8.52 9.87
CA ASN A 120 8.40 9.04 8.51
C ASN A 120 7.28 8.35 7.72
N ILE A 121 6.29 9.11 7.27
CA ILE A 121 5.01 8.57 6.79
C ILE A 121 4.78 9.10 5.37
N ASP A 122 4.46 8.21 4.43
CA ASP A 122 4.26 8.54 3.02
C ASP A 122 3.26 7.59 2.37
N SER A 123 2.81 7.92 1.16
CA SER A 123 2.02 7.02 0.32
C SER A 123 2.51 6.95 -1.13
N ALA A 124 2.22 5.82 -1.78
CA ALA A 124 2.58 5.57 -3.17
C ALA A 124 1.52 4.75 -3.92
N GLY A 125 1.73 4.63 -5.23
CA GLY A 125 0.88 3.95 -6.21
C GLY A 125 1.61 2.82 -6.93
N THR A 126 0.95 1.71 -7.23
CA THR A 126 1.54 0.65 -8.08
C THR A 126 1.60 1.08 -9.55
N ILE A 127 0.80 2.06 -9.96
CA ILE A 127 0.87 2.75 -11.26
C ILE A 127 1.17 4.25 -11.12
N ASN A 128 1.67 4.87 -12.19
CA ASN A 128 1.99 6.30 -12.25
C ASN A 128 0.93 7.17 -12.95
N TYR A 129 -0.24 6.61 -13.32
CA TYR A 129 -1.27 7.31 -14.12
C TYR A 129 -1.77 8.63 -13.49
N HIS A 130 -1.68 8.77 -12.17
CA HIS A 130 -2.07 9.98 -11.45
C HIS A 130 -0.87 10.77 -10.88
N GLU A 131 0.38 10.49 -11.24
CA GLU A 131 1.57 11.16 -10.67
C GLU A 131 1.44 12.70 -10.72
N GLY A 132 1.65 13.37 -9.57
CA GLY A 132 1.50 14.82 -9.39
C GLY A 132 0.08 15.30 -9.04
N ASN A 133 -0.95 14.45 -9.08
CA ASN A 133 -2.32 14.84 -8.70
C ASN A 133 -2.51 14.86 -7.18
N GLN A 134 -3.43 15.70 -6.69
CA GLN A 134 -3.93 15.61 -5.32
C GLN A 134 -4.80 14.37 -5.12
N ALA A 135 -4.95 13.95 -3.86
CA ALA A 135 -5.94 12.96 -3.47
C ALA A 135 -7.39 13.36 -3.87
N ASP A 136 -8.23 12.34 -4.07
CA ASP A 136 -9.62 12.41 -4.53
C ASP A 136 -10.44 13.36 -3.63
N PRO A 137 -11.15 14.33 -4.21
CA PRO A 137 -11.87 15.34 -3.43
C PRO A 137 -12.95 14.76 -2.53
N ARG A 138 -13.54 13.59 -2.87
CA ARG A 138 -14.55 12.90 -2.06
C ARG A 138 -13.91 12.23 -0.85
N MET A 139 -12.75 11.59 -1.03
CA MET A 139 -11.99 11.00 0.08
C MET A 139 -11.47 12.07 1.03
N ARG A 140 -10.91 13.17 0.48
CA ARG A 140 -10.52 14.35 1.28
C ARG A 140 -11.70 14.93 2.05
N ALA A 141 -12.87 15.06 1.42
CA ALA A 141 -14.08 15.54 2.10
C ALA A 141 -14.60 14.58 3.18
N ALA A 142 -14.44 13.26 3.00
CA ALA A 142 -14.81 12.26 4.01
C ALA A 142 -13.87 12.31 5.22
N SER A 143 -12.56 12.24 4.98
CA SER A 143 -11.52 12.28 6.01
C SER A 143 -11.61 13.58 6.84
N LYS A 144 -11.86 14.71 6.17
CA LYS A 144 -12.03 16.00 6.84
C LYS A 144 -13.24 16.06 7.78
N ARG A 145 -14.32 15.29 7.54
CA ARG A 145 -15.43 15.16 8.50
C ARG A 145 -15.01 14.44 9.79
N ARG A 146 -13.98 13.58 9.72
CA ARG A 146 -13.39 12.88 10.86
C ARG A 146 -12.21 13.65 11.50
N GLY A 147 -11.90 14.85 11.01
CA GLY A 147 -10.78 15.67 11.47
C GLY A 147 -9.42 15.33 10.84
N VAL A 148 -9.38 14.41 9.88
CA VAL A 148 -8.16 13.98 9.19
C VAL A 148 -7.96 14.79 7.90
N GLU A 149 -6.85 15.52 7.80
CA GLU A 149 -6.48 16.25 6.59
C GLU A 149 -5.56 15.39 5.71
N ILE A 150 -5.94 15.17 4.45
CA ILE A 150 -5.11 14.46 3.46
C ILE A 150 -4.43 15.49 2.56
N THR A 151 -3.10 15.55 2.63
CA THR A 151 -2.25 16.46 1.85
C THR A 151 -1.42 15.76 0.77
N SER A 152 -1.50 14.44 0.66
CA SER A 152 -0.68 13.61 -0.21
C SER A 152 -0.79 14.01 -1.69
N ILE A 153 0.36 13.98 -2.37
CA ILE A 153 0.47 14.16 -3.82
C ILE A 153 0.85 12.80 -4.43
N SER A 154 0.05 12.34 -5.37
CA SER A 154 0.18 11.01 -5.95
C SER A 154 1.57 10.80 -6.57
N ARG A 155 2.24 9.69 -6.22
CA ARG A 155 3.50 9.23 -6.80
C ARG A 155 3.48 7.71 -7.03
N PRO A 156 4.18 7.19 -8.05
CA PRO A 156 4.42 5.75 -8.12
C PRO A 156 5.38 5.31 -7.02
N ILE A 157 5.30 4.03 -6.66
CA ILE A 157 6.33 3.33 -5.89
C ILE A 157 7.63 3.28 -6.70
N ARG A 158 8.77 3.37 -6.01
CA ARG A 158 10.11 3.47 -6.60
C ARG A 158 11.04 2.42 -5.97
N PRO A 159 12.14 2.04 -6.64
CA PRO A 159 13.13 1.11 -6.09
C PRO A 159 13.67 1.54 -4.72
N SER A 160 13.87 2.85 -4.52
CA SER A 160 14.29 3.46 -3.26
C SER A 160 13.37 3.15 -2.09
N ASP A 161 12.06 3.01 -2.33
CA ASP A 161 11.09 2.72 -1.27
C ASP A 161 11.38 1.38 -0.57
N PHE A 162 11.93 0.39 -1.31
CA PHE A 162 12.37 -0.89 -0.76
C PHE A 162 13.64 -0.82 0.08
N ARG A 163 14.37 0.29 0.07
CA ARG A 163 15.51 0.55 0.96
C ARG A 163 15.13 1.46 2.12
N ASP A 164 14.37 2.51 1.84
CA ASP A 164 14.24 3.66 2.73
C ASP A 164 13.12 3.47 3.79
N PHE A 165 12.04 2.76 3.44
CA PHE A 165 10.93 2.45 4.36
C PHE A 165 11.13 1.14 5.12
N ASP A 166 10.71 1.10 6.39
CA ASP A 166 10.83 -0.07 7.25
C ASP A 166 9.62 -1.00 7.13
N LEU A 167 8.45 -0.44 6.77
CA LEU A 167 7.19 -1.17 6.52
C LEU A 167 6.47 -0.65 5.26
N ILE A 168 5.94 -1.57 4.44
CA ILE A 168 5.17 -1.26 3.23
C ILE A 168 3.80 -1.95 3.31
N LEU A 169 2.72 -1.17 3.25
CA LEU A 169 1.34 -1.62 3.51
C LEU A 169 0.48 -1.52 2.26
N ALA A 170 0.19 -2.66 1.65
CA ALA A 170 -0.67 -2.77 0.49
C ALA A 170 -2.15 -2.75 0.88
N MET A 171 -2.96 -1.96 0.18
CA MET A 171 -4.41 -1.85 0.47
C MET A 171 -5.20 -3.11 0.12
N ASP A 172 -4.80 -3.85 -0.93
CA ASP A 172 -5.40 -5.12 -1.34
C ASP A 172 -4.31 -6.12 -1.82
N ARG A 173 -4.69 -7.37 -2.09
CA ARG A 173 -3.77 -8.42 -2.55
C ARG A 173 -3.18 -8.12 -3.91
N GLN A 174 -3.94 -7.51 -4.84
CA GLN A 174 -3.41 -7.13 -6.15
C GLN A 174 -2.29 -6.12 -5.98
N ASN A 175 -2.47 -5.09 -5.14
CA ASN A 175 -1.43 -4.11 -4.86
C ASN A 175 -0.22 -4.79 -4.20
N ARG A 176 -0.42 -5.77 -3.30
CA ARG A 176 0.68 -6.55 -2.74
C ARG A 176 1.44 -7.35 -3.80
N GLU A 177 0.74 -7.96 -4.74
CA GLU A 177 1.34 -8.71 -5.85
C GLU A 177 2.12 -7.77 -6.77
N ASP A 178 1.54 -6.64 -7.19
CA ASP A 178 2.20 -5.61 -8.01
C ASP A 178 3.52 -5.11 -7.38
N ILE A 179 3.51 -4.87 -6.05
CA ILE A 179 4.69 -4.44 -5.27
C ILE A 179 5.77 -5.53 -5.28
N LEU A 180 5.40 -6.80 -5.07
CA LEU A 180 6.33 -7.92 -5.09
C LEU A 180 6.89 -8.19 -6.50
N GLU A 181 6.09 -8.00 -7.55
CA GLU A 181 6.56 -8.02 -8.94
C GLU A 181 7.53 -6.86 -9.23
N ALA A 182 7.23 -5.65 -8.75
CA ALA A 182 8.14 -4.51 -8.86
C ALA A 182 9.49 -4.77 -8.18
N PHE A 183 9.48 -5.27 -6.94
CA PHE A 183 10.68 -5.71 -6.25
C PHE A 183 11.46 -6.77 -7.05
N ASN A 184 10.77 -7.79 -7.58
CA ASN A 184 11.40 -8.85 -8.36
C ASN A 184 12.02 -8.35 -9.67
N ARG A 185 11.47 -7.28 -10.29
CA ARG A 185 12.06 -6.63 -11.47
C ARG A 185 13.26 -5.75 -11.10
N TRP A 186 13.24 -5.07 -9.96
CA TRP A 186 14.26 -4.08 -9.57
C TRP A 186 15.48 -4.67 -8.87
N LYS A 187 15.33 -5.76 -8.10
CA LYS A 187 16.44 -6.43 -7.38
C LYS A 187 17.59 -6.93 -8.26
N PHE A 188 17.39 -7.05 -9.57
CA PHE A 188 18.42 -7.42 -10.56
C PHE A 188 19.06 -6.21 -11.26
N ARG A 189 18.57 -4.99 -10.99
CA ARG A 189 19.02 -3.74 -11.62
C ARG A 189 19.62 -2.76 -10.61
N GLU A 190 19.20 -2.86 -9.35
CA GLU A 190 19.60 -1.95 -8.26
C GLU A 190 19.90 -2.73 -6.98
N THR A 191 20.77 -2.17 -6.13
CA THR A 191 21.12 -2.75 -4.83
C THR A 191 19.99 -2.54 -3.82
N LEU A 192 19.06 -3.49 -3.78
CA LEU A 192 17.96 -3.56 -2.81
C LEU A 192 18.27 -4.59 -1.71
N PRO A 193 17.77 -4.41 -0.47
CA PRO A 193 17.91 -5.42 0.58
C PRO A 193 17.24 -6.73 0.16
N ALA A 194 17.93 -7.86 0.33
CA ALA A 194 17.48 -9.16 -0.18
C ALA A 194 16.12 -9.59 0.40
N ASP A 195 15.81 -9.16 1.62
CA ASP A 195 14.60 -9.44 2.36
C ASP A 195 13.60 -8.27 2.42
N ALA A 196 13.79 -7.22 1.61
CA ALA A 196 12.85 -6.10 1.52
C ALA A 196 11.42 -6.48 1.06
N HIS A 197 11.23 -7.71 0.57
CA HIS A 197 9.90 -8.28 0.30
C HIS A 197 9.14 -8.68 1.59
N LYS A 198 9.83 -8.98 2.70
CA LYS A 198 9.21 -9.42 3.97
C LYS A 198 8.45 -8.31 4.69
N LYS A 199 8.84 -7.05 4.46
CA LYS A 199 8.15 -5.86 4.99
C LYS A 199 6.91 -5.44 4.19
N VAL A 200 6.55 -6.18 3.13
CA VAL A 200 5.32 -5.94 2.36
C VAL A 200 4.16 -6.75 2.97
N LYS A 201 3.31 -6.07 3.73
CA LYS A 201 2.12 -6.64 4.40
C LYS A 201 0.83 -6.06 3.80
N LEU A 202 -0.32 -6.67 4.12
CA LEU A 202 -1.64 -6.10 3.81
C LEU A 202 -2.03 -5.11 4.91
N MET A 203 -2.70 -4.01 4.56
CA MET A 203 -3.19 -3.04 5.55
C MET A 203 -4.13 -3.73 6.55
N CYS A 204 -5.08 -4.50 6.05
CA CYS A 204 -6.07 -5.21 6.86
C CYS A 204 -5.50 -6.38 7.69
N SER A 205 -4.22 -6.77 7.55
CA SER A 205 -3.62 -7.70 8.53
C SER A 205 -3.42 -7.09 9.91
N TYR A 206 -3.72 -5.80 10.06
CA TYR A 206 -3.70 -5.07 11.32
C TYR A 206 -5.10 -4.76 11.89
N CYS A 207 -6.20 -5.02 11.16
CA CYS A 207 -7.56 -4.87 11.71
C CYS A 207 -7.75 -5.74 12.97
N LYS A 208 -8.51 -5.22 13.94
CA LYS A 208 -8.91 -5.93 15.17
C LYS A 208 -10.42 -5.93 15.37
N GLU A 209 -11.11 -4.89 14.92
CA GLU A 209 -12.57 -4.75 15.02
C GLU A 209 -13.28 -5.24 13.75
N HIS A 210 -12.54 -5.35 12.63
CA HIS A 210 -13.03 -5.71 11.31
C HIS A 210 -12.42 -7.02 10.78
N ASP A 211 -13.27 -7.89 10.23
CA ASP A 211 -12.89 -9.18 9.62
C ASP A 211 -12.48 -9.06 8.13
N GLU A 212 -12.60 -7.88 7.51
CA GLU A 212 -12.20 -7.68 6.13
C GLU A 212 -10.70 -7.92 5.91
N THR A 213 -10.34 -8.58 4.81
CA THR A 213 -8.94 -8.93 4.48
C THR A 213 -8.26 -7.93 3.54
N GLU A 214 -9.02 -6.98 2.98
CA GLU A 214 -8.59 -6.01 1.97
C GLU A 214 -9.37 -4.70 2.13
N VAL A 215 -8.73 -3.55 1.91
CA VAL A 215 -9.40 -2.23 1.89
C VAL A 215 -10.10 -2.07 0.53
N PRO A 216 -11.44 -2.11 0.48
CA PRO A 216 -12.20 -2.20 -0.76
C PRO A 216 -12.08 -0.91 -1.57
N ASP A 217 -12.14 -1.00 -2.89
CA ASP A 217 -12.11 0.20 -3.72
C ASP A 217 -13.44 0.99 -3.60
N PRO A 218 -13.40 2.25 -3.11
CA PRO A 218 -14.61 2.96 -2.68
C PRO A 218 -15.52 3.39 -3.84
N TYR A 219 -15.04 3.32 -5.08
CA TYR A 219 -15.78 3.80 -6.26
C TYR A 219 -17.06 2.98 -6.53
N TYR A 220 -17.13 1.73 -6.06
CA TYR A 220 -18.30 0.85 -6.23
C TYR A 220 -19.38 1.04 -5.14
N GLY A 221 -19.05 1.69 -4.02
CA GLY A 221 -19.93 1.83 -2.84
C GLY A 221 -20.66 3.18 -2.73
N GLY A 222 -20.56 4.06 -3.73
CA GLY A 222 -21.09 5.43 -3.63
C GLY A 222 -20.46 6.21 -2.46
N PRO A 223 -21.18 7.15 -1.82
CA PRO A 223 -20.67 7.91 -0.68
C PRO A 223 -20.28 7.03 0.52
N GLN A 224 -21.01 5.93 0.78
CA GLN A 224 -20.74 5.02 1.90
C GLN A 224 -19.45 4.22 1.71
N GLY A 225 -19.02 3.98 0.47
CA GLY A 225 -17.74 3.33 0.18
C GLY A 225 -16.53 4.08 0.76
N PHE A 226 -16.58 5.42 0.79
CA PHE A 226 -15.51 6.24 1.38
C PHE A 226 -15.49 6.13 2.91
N GLU A 227 -16.66 6.11 3.55
CA GLU A 227 -16.75 5.93 5.01
C GLU A 227 -16.25 4.54 5.41
N LYS A 228 -16.68 3.47 4.72
CA LYS A 228 -16.22 2.10 5.01
C LYS A 228 -14.70 1.92 4.84
N VAL A 229 -14.08 2.62 3.88
CA VAL A 229 -12.62 2.65 3.77
C VAL A 229 -11.98 3.33 4.99
N LEU A 230 -12.54 4.44 5.48
CA LEU A 230 -12.02 5.12 6.66
C LEU A 230 -12.22 4.28 7.94
N ASP A 231 -13.35 3.59 8.11
CA ASP A 231 -13.60 2.70 9.25
C ASP A 231 -12.52 1.60 9.36
N LEU A 232 -12.18 0.98 8.23
CA LEU A 232 -11.12 -0.04 8.15
C LEU A 232 -9.73 0.54 8.41
N LEU A 233 -9.47 1.76 7.94
CA LEU A 233 -8.19 2.43 8.13
C LEU A 233 -7.99 2.92 9.56
N GLU A 234 -9.03 3.37 10.26
CA GLU A 234 -8.94 3.81 11.65
C GLU A 234 -8.63 2.65 12.60
N ASP A 235 -9.33 1.52 12.45
CA ASP A 235 -9.04 0.25 13.14
C ASP A 235 -7.61 -0.23 12.86
N ALA A 236 -7.27 -0.44 11.58
CA ALA A 236 -5.99 -0.99 11.19
C ALA A 236 -4.81 -0.06 11.54
N CYS A 237 -4.94 1.26 11.42
CA CYS A 237 -3.87 2.21 11.76
C CYS A 237 -3.64 2.33 13.27
N GLY A 238 -4.70 2.28 14.09
CA GLY A 238 -4.57 2.28 15.56
C GLY A 238 -3.81 1.05 16.03
N SER A 239 -4.25 -0.12 15.56
CA SER A 239 -3.63 -1.41 15.86
C SER A 239 -2.21 -1.56 15.32
N LEU A 240 -1.93 -1.00 14.14
CA LEU A 240 -0.59 -0.89 13.56
C LEU A 240 0.35 -0.08 14.43
N LEU A 241 -0.08 1.10 14.90
CA LEU A 241 0.74 1.96 15.75
C LEU A 241 1.11 1.27 17.06
N ASP A 242 0.16 0.61 17.72
CA ASP A 242 0.41 -0.19 18.92
C ASP A 242 1.44 -1.30 18.67
N SER A 243 1.33 -1.96 17.51
CA SER A 243 2.23 -3.07 17.13
C SER A 243 3.66 -2.57 16.87
N ILE A 244 3.82 -1.43 16.18
CA ILE A 244 5.14 -0.83 15.95
C ILE A 244 5.80 -0.44 17.27
N LEU A 245 5.07 0.19 18.19
CA LEU A 245 5.60 0.60 19.50
C LEU A 245 6.00 -0.62 20.36
N ALA A 246 5.15 -1.66 20.40
CA ALA A 246 5.45 -2.88 21.13
C ALA A 246 6.70 -3.63 20.59
N GLU A 247 6.91 -3.62 19.27
CA GLU A 247 8.07 -4.23 18.61
C GLU A 247 9.34 -3.35 18.72
N ASN A 248 9.21 -2.03 18.92
CA ASN A 248 10.31 -1.05 18.83
C ASN A 248 10.33 -0.10 20.04
N LYS A 249 10.55 -0.63 21.24
CA LYS A 249 10.52 0.13 22.51
C LYS A 249 11.39 1.40 22.52
N GLN A 250 12.51 1.40 21.81
CA GLN A 250 13.37 2.58 21.61
C GLN A 250 12.67 3.77 20.90
N ILE A 251 11.43 3.64 20.44
CA ILE A 251 10.60 4.74 19.92
C ILE A 251 9.90 5.51 21.06
N GLU A 252 9.56 4.85 22.17
CA GLU A 252 8.88 5.47 23.32
C GLU A 252 9.87 6.10 24.31
N ASP A 253 11.04 5.50 24.49
CA ASP A 253 12.04 5.87 25.51
C ASP A 253 12.98 7.03 25.11
N SER A 254 12.63 7.85 24.10
CA SER A 254 13.50 8.90 23.52
C SER A 254 12.73 10.14 23.09
#